data_AF-A0A0J9TJ15-F1
#
_entry.id   AF-A0A0J9TJ15-F1
#
_cell.length_a   1.000
_cell.length_b   1.000
_cell.length_c   1.000
_cell.angle_alpha   90.00
_cell.angle_beta   90.00
_cell.angle_gamma   90.00
#
_symmetry.space_group_name_H-M   'P 1'
#
loop_
_entity.id
_entity.type
_entity.pdbx_description
1 polymer ?
#
loop_
_entity_poly.entity_id
_entity_poly.type
_entity_poly.pdbx_seq_one_letter_code
_entity_poly.pdbx_strand_id
1 'polypeptide(L)'
;MLYVILFIIFYNYPFLKLESYLTLSSLDRLINRLNGAEYEKCHESTLGHFGSVDVVHKETLKKIGCNLESGYTYLTASDGNTLTDLCKYLNLWLYVQKSEYINDNSGIPEKQWKLIENLWDNLDGQDGTSKCRRQEDSYNISDKKKHMELLKYCIYRDHIKKRCEISPKRTSIIPPFCAALSEYTNEKYEEFKRENPCLDNSVGDNHYKYYVSKECSLYDMPKTFPKFDSQKKEILYANNSREAISKCANT
;
A
#
# COMPACT_ATOMS: atom_id res chain seq x y z
N MET A 1 21.99 -16.53 29.71
CA MET A 1 20.68 -15.82 29.64
C MET A 1 20.81 -14.33 29.35
N LEU A 2 21.73 -13.57 29.98
CA LEU A 2 21.92 -12.13 29.66
C LEU A 2 22.27 -11.85 28.18
N TYR A 3 23.12 -12.69 27.56
CA TYR A 3 23.52 -12.53 26.16
C TYR A 3 22.36 -12.70 25.15
N VAL A 4 21.40 -13.58 25.44
CA VAL A 4 20.23 -13.81 24.56
C VAL A 4 19.26 -12.62 24.64
N ILE A 5 19.10 -12.02 25.82
CA ILE A 5 18.27 -10.84 26.02
C ILE A 5 18.87 -9.60 25.34
N LEU A 6 20.20 -9.41 25.42
CA LEU A 6 20.90 -8.35 24.70
C LEU A 6 20.79 -8.52 23.17
N PHE A 7 20.93 -9.75 22.65
CA PHE A 7 20.74 -10.02 21.22
C PHE A 7 19.33 -9.68 20.74
N ILE A 8 18.28 -10.02 21.50
CA ILE A 8 16.88 -9.70 21.15
C ILE A 8 16.65 -8.19 21.16
N ILE A 9 17.21 -7.45 22.13
CA ILE A 9 17.05 -5.99 22.20
C ILE A 9 17.76 -5.30 21.03
N PHE A 10 19.00 -5.69 20.70
CA PHE A 10 19.75 -5.05 19.60
C PHE A 10 19.19 -5.36 18.20
N TYR A 11 18.62 -6.56 17.97
CA TYR A 11 18.00 -6.91 16.70
C TYR A 11 16.57 -6.35 16.53
N ASN A 12 15.79 -6.23 17.61
CA ASN A 12 14.42 -5.69 17.53
C ASN A 12 14.36 -4.15 17.67
N TYR A 13 15.39 -3.50 18.22
CA TYR A 13 15.44 -2.04 18.37
C TYR A 13 15.33 -1.25 17.04
N PRO A 14 16.05 -1.61 15.96
CA PRO A 14 15.88 -0.93 14.68
C PRO A 14 14.49 -1.21 14.05
N PHE A 15 13.97 -2.43 14.19
CA PHE A 15 12.64 -2.82 13.70
C PHE A 15 11.49 -2.04 14.38
N LEU A 16 11.51 -1.94 15.72
CA LEU A 16 10.57 -1.13 16.52
C LEU A 16 10.59 0.36 16.12
N LYS A 17 11.72 0.83 15.61
CA LYS A 17 11.89 2.22 15.18
C LYS A 17 11.29 2.47 13.79
N LEU A 18 11.46 1.55 12.85
CA LEU A 18 10.87 1.66 11.51
C LEU A 18 9.34 1.62 11.57
N GLU A 19 8.76 0.71 12.34
CA GLU A 19 7.31 0.60 12.53
C GLU A 19 6.71 1.91 13.06
N SER A 20 7.39 2.57 14.00
CA SER A 20 6.98 3.88 14.52
C SER A 20 6.96 4.99 13.46
N TYR A 21 7.76 4.87 12.38
CA TYR A 21 7.75 5.84 11.28
C TYR A 21 6.70 5.52 10.24
N LEU A 22 6.45 4.23 9.98
CA LEU A 22 5.43 3.76 9.05
C LEU A 22 4.02 4.07 9.54
N THR A 23 3.78 3.88 10.84
CA THR A 23 2.48 4.17 11.52
C THR A 23 2.05 5.63 11.43
N LEU A 24 2.99 6.55 11.20
CA LEU A 24 2.70 7.95 10.99
C LEU A 24 2.36 8.31 9.54
N SER A 25 2.49 7.37 8.61
CA SER A 25 2.14 7.59 7.21
C SER A 25 0.62 7.64 7.01
N SER A 26 0.20 8.40 5.99
CA SER A 26 -1.22 8.46 5.64
C SER A 26 -1.76 7.12 5.17
N LEU A 27 -0.89 6.26 4.60
CA LEU A 27 -1.27 4.92 4.17
C LEU A 27 -1.53 3.99 5.34
N ASP A 28 -0.68 4.00 6.37
CA ASP A 28 -0.90 3.16 7.54
C ASP A 28 -2.21 3.49 8.25
N ARG A 29 -2.51 4.79 8.38
CA ARG A 29 -3.79 5.26 8.90
C ARG A 29 -4.97 4.80 8.06
N LEU A 30 -4.85 4.80 6.74
CA LEU A 30 -5.87 4.25 5.84
C LEU A 30 -6.03 2.74 6.06
N ILE A 31 -4.93 1.98 6.08
CA ILE A 31 -4.94 0.53 6.30
C ILE A 31 -5.60 0.17 7.63
N ASN A 32 -5.28 0.90 8.71
CA ASN A 32 -5.89 0.68 10.01
C ASN A 32 -7.40 0.91 10.00
N ARG A 33 -7.90 1.84 9.19
CA ARG A 33 -9.35 2.05 8.99
C ARG A 33 -9.99 0.94 8.16
N LEU A 34 -9.28 0.47 7.14
CA LEU A 34 -9.73 -0.61 6.26
C LEU A 34 -9.73 -1.99 6.94
N ASN A 35 -8.91 -2.17 7.98
CA ASN A 35 -8.79 -3.44 8.70
C ASN A 35 -9.44 -3.42 10.09
N GLY A 36 -9.67 -2.23 10.66
CA GLY A 36 -9.93 -2.05 12.08
C GLY A 36 -11.29 -1.46 12.45
N ALA A 37 -12.24 -1.27 11.52
CA ALA A 37 -13.58 -0.88 11.95
C ALA A 37 -14.29 -2.07 12.61
N GLU A 38 -14.41 -2.03 13.93
CA GLU A 38 -15.54 -2.66 14.60
C GLU A 38 -16.81 -2.05 14.01
N TYR A 39 -17.74 -2.88 13.53
CA TYR A 39 -18.98 -2.44 12.86
C TYR A 39 -19.80 -1.45 13.73
N GLU A 40 -19.56 -1.42 15.04
CA GLU A 40 -20.19 -0.53 16.02
C GLU A 40 -19.85 0.94 15.83
N LYS A 41 -18.76 1.28 15.12
CA LYS A 41 -18.36 2.67 14.83
C LYS A 41 -18.80 3.14 13.44
N CYS A 42 -19.50 2.29 12.71
CA CYS A 42 -20.01 2.56 11.37
C CYS A 42 -21.23 3.47 11.42
N HIS A 43 -21.43 4.32 10.41
CA HIS A 43 -22.62 5.16 10.39
C HIS A 43 -23.87 4.29 10.17
N GLU A 44 -24.96 4.59 10.90
CA GLU A 44 -26.19 3.79 10.81
C GLU A 44 -26.75 3.73 9.38
N SER A 45 -26.59 4.81 8.60
CA SER A 45 -27.02 4.82 7.19
C SER A 45 -26.25 3.79 6.34
N THR A 46 -24.95 3.60 6.63
CA THR A 46 -24.11 2.61 5.96
C THR A 46 -24.51 1.20 6.34
N LEU A 47 -24.84 0.95 7.61
CA LEU A 47 -25.42 -0.33 8.05
C LEU A 47 -26.81 -0.59 7.41
N GLY A 48 -27.60 0.47 7.23
CA GLY A 48 -28.92 0.43 6.59
C GLY A 48 -28.88 -0.07 5.15
N HIS A 49 -27.80 0.19 4.40
CA HIS A 49 -27.60 -0.31 3.03
C HIS A 49 -27.59 -1.84 2.93
N PHE A 50 -27.28 -2.54 4.03
CA PHE A 50 -27.23 -4.01 4.07
C PHE A 50 -28.46 -4.63 4.76
N GLY A 51 -29.51 -3.83 5.01
CA GLY A 51 -30.73 -4.28 5.70
C GLY A 51 -31.42 -5.47 5.03
N SER A 52 -31.45 -5.50 3.70
CA SER A 52 -32.16 -6.48 2.87
C SER A 52 -31.33 -7.71 2.44
N VAL A 53 -30.13 -7.90 2.99
CA VAL A 53 -29.25 -9.04 2.66
C VAL A 53 -29.64 -10.27 3.47
N ASP A 54 -29.56 -11.46 2.85
CA ASP A 54 -29.67 -12.74 3.54
C ASP A 54 -28.70 -12.82 4.73
N VAL A 55 -29.15 -13.45 5.82
CA VAL A 55 -28.42 -13.49 7.10
C VAL A 55 -26.97 -13.98 6.95
N VAL A 56 -26.72 -14.89 6.00
CA VAL A 56 -25.44 -15.59 5.82
C VAL A 56 -24.26 -14.63 5.50
N HIS A 57 -24.45 -13.66 4.60
CA HIS A 57 -23.37 -12.77 4.16
C HIS A 57 -23.46 -11.36 4.73
N LYS A 58 -24.55 -11.07 5.46
CA LYS A 58 -24.88 -9.73 5.95
C LYS A 58 -23.78 -9.13 6.81
N GLU A 59 -23.21 -9.89 7.74
CA GLU A 59 -22.17 -9.38 8.64
C GLU A 59 -20.85 -9.12 7.91
N THR A 60 -20.45 -9.98 6.98
CA THR A 60 -19.26 -9.76 6.13
C THR A 60 -19.43 -8.51 5.27
N LEU A 61 -20.59 -8.36 4.61
CA LEU A 61 -20.85 -7.19 3.77
C LEU A 61 -20.92 -5.89 4.57
N LYS A 62 -21.54 -5.89 5.75
CA LYS A 62 -21.49 -4.76 6.68
C LYS A 62 -20.06 -4.40 7.05
N LYS A 63 -19.23 -5.39 7.43
CA LYS A 63 -17.84 -5.14 7.81
C LYS A 63 -17.04 -4.50 6.66
N ILE A 64 -17.15 -5.05 5.45
CA ILE A 64 -16.48 -4.50 4.26
C ILE A 64 -17.00 -3.08 3.97
N GLY A 65 -18.32 -2.87 4.01
CA GLY A 65 -18.94 -1.57 3.76
C GLY A 65 -18.51 -0.51 4.77
N CYS A 66 -18.46 -0.85 6.05
CA CYS A 66 -18.03 0.05 7.12
C CYS A 66 -16.53 0.40 7.02
N ASN A 67 -15.70 -0.58 6.70
CA ASN A 67 -14.29 -0.36 6.42
C ASN A 67 -14.12 0.59 5.21
N LEU A 68 -14.90 0.37 4.14
CA LEU A 68 -14.89 1.21 2.95
C LEU A 68 -15.30 2.66 3.27
N GLU A 69 -16.42 2.87 3.94
CA GLU A 69 -16.89 4.20 4.36
C GLU A 69 -15.83 4.92 5.22
N SER A 70 -15.29 4.24 6.23
CA SER A 70 -14.28 4.81 7.14
C SER A 70 -12.99 5.18 6.39
N GLY A 71 -12.56 4.31 5.48
CA GLY A 71 -11.41 4.55 4.60
C GLY A 71 -11.64 5.74 3.67
N TYR A 72 -12.78 5.77 2.97
CA TYR A 72 -13.11 6.85 2.05
C TYR A 72 -13.23 8.20 2.77
N THR A 73 -13.94 8.24 3.91
CA THR A 73 -14.10 9.43 4.76
C THR A 73 -12.75 9.97 5.24
N TYR A 74 -11.78 9.12 5.52
CA TYR A 74 -10.44 9.58 5.86
C TYR A 74 -9.74 10.29 4.69
N LEU A 75 -9.98 9.84 3.46
CA LEU A 75 -9.42 10.46 2.26
C LEU A 75 -10.10 11.78 1.92
N THR A 76 -11.33 12.04 2.38
CA THR A 76 -12.01 13.31 2.10
C THR A 76 -11.30 14.54 2.67
N ALA A 77 -10.46 14.35 3.69
CA ALA A 77 -9.62 15.38 4.29
C ALA A 77 -8.21 15.50 3.68
N SER A 78 -7.87 14.70 2.67
CA SER A 78 -6.56 14.69 2.01
C SER A 78 -6.62 15.36 0.63
N ASP A 79 -5.47 15.83 0.11
CA ASP A 79 -5.34 16.44 -1.21
C ASP A 79 -4.07 16.00 -2.00
N GLY A 80 -3.98 16.42 -3.27
CA GLY A 80 -2.80 16.29 -4.12
C GLY A 80 -2.35 14.86 -4.46
N ASN A 81 -1.03 14.69 -4.63
CA ASN A 81 -0.43 13.39 -5.00
C ASN A 81 -0.63 12.32 -3.92
N THR A 82 -0.61 12.73 -2.64
CA THR A 82 -0.88 11.82 -1.52
C THR A 82 -2.30 11.27 -1.60
N LEU A 83 -3.30 12.10 -1.90
CA LEU A 83 -4.66 11.63 -2.15
C LEU A 83 -4.69 10.65 -3.33
N THR A 84 -4.02 10.97 -4.45
CA THR A 84 -4.01 10.13 -5.65
C THR A 84 -3.52 8.71 -5.36
N ASP A 85 -2.40 8.56 -4.66
CA ASP A 85 -1.85 7.23 -4.36
C ASP A 85 -2.68 6.47 -3.32
N LEU A 86 -3.26 7.16 -2.34
CA LEU A 86 -4.17 6.55 -1.38
C LEU A 86 -5.48 6.09 -2.04
N CYS A 87 -6.01 6.84 -3.00
CA CYS A 87 -7.18 6.43 -3.79
C CYS A 87 -6.88 5.19 -4.64
N LYS A 88 -5.69 5.09 -5.26
CA LYS A 88 -5.26 3.87 -5.96
C LYS A 88 -5.22 2.68 -5.01
N TYR A 89 -4.65 2.87 -3.82
CA TYR A 89 -4.60 1.82 -2.81
C TYR A 89 -6.00 1.37 -2.36
N LEU A 90 -6.90 2.32 -2.09
CA LEU A 90 -8.29 2.02 -1.71
C LEU A 90 -9.02 1.23 -2.82
N ASN A 91 -8.85 1.64 -4.08
CA ASN A 91 -9.41 0.94 -5.23
C ASN A 91 -8.93 -0.51 -5.33
N LEU A 92 -7.61 -0.73 -5.15
CA LEU A 92 -6.99 -2.06 -5.16
C LEU A 92 -7.47 -2.92 -3.99
N TRP A 93 -7.52 -2.34 -2.78
CA TRP A 93 -8.03 -3.04 -1.61
C TRP A 93 -9.44 -3.58 -1.87
N LEU A 94 -10.34 -2.75 -2.43
CA LEU A 94 -11.70 -3.19 -2.72
C LEU A 94 -11.76 -4.29 -3.80
N TYR A 95 -10.89 -4.24 -4.81
CA TYR A 95 -10.76 -5.32 -5.78
C TYR A 95 -10.31 -6.64 -5.15
N VAL A 96 -9.34 -6.57 -4.23
CA VAL A 96 -8.86 -7.74 -3.51
C VAL A 96 -9.98 -8.34 -2.65
N GLN A 97 -10.72 -7.51 -1.91
CA GLN A 97 -11.89 -7.96 -1.15
C GLN A 97 -12.93 -8.63 -2.06
N LYS A 98 -13.25 -8.02 -3.20
CA LYS A 98 -14.20 -8.58 -4.18
C LYS A 98 -13.77 -9.97 -4.64
N SER A 99 -12.51 -10.12 -5.04
CA SER A 99 -12.00 -11.40 -5.53
C SER A 99 -11.99 -12.47 -4.45
N GLU A 100 -11.56 -12.13 -3.24
CA GLU A 100 -11.47 -13.10 -2.13
C GLU A 100 -12.85 -13.61 -1.71
N TYR A 101 -13.86 -12.74 -1.65
CA TYR A 101 -15.19 -13.13 -1.17
C TYR A 101 -16.12 -13.67 -2.27
N ILE A 102 -15.93 -13.29 -3.53
CA ILE A 102 -16.69 -13.86 -4.66
C ILE A 102 -16.07 -15.17 -5.15
N ASN A 103 -14.75 -15.23 -5.35
CA ASN A 103 -14.12 -16.35 -6.06
C ASN A 103 -13.52 -17.42 -5.13
N ASP A 104 -12.99 -17.04 -3.96
CA ASP A 104 -12.09 -17.93 -3.22
C ASP A 104 -12.63 -18.41 -1.84
N ASN A 105 -13.36 -17.59 -1.06
CA ASN A 105 -13.54 -17.87 0.38
C ASN A 105 -14.97 -17.83 0.96
N SER A 106 -15.97 -17.23 0.32
CA SER A 106 -17.31 -17.11 0.94
C SER A 106 -18.52 -17.34 0.05
N GLY A 107 -18.35 -17.33 -1.27
CA GLY A 107 -19.47 -17.51 -2.21
C GLY A 107 -20.52 -16.40 -2.13
N ILE A 108 -20.12 -15.16 -1.79
CA ILE A 108 -21.05 -14.02 -1.82
C ILE A 108 -21.53 -13.86 -3.27
N PRO A 109 -22.85 -13.95 -3.54
CA PRO A 109 -23.36 -13.76 -4.88
C PRO A 109 -23.05 -12.36 -5.38
N GLU A 110 -22.70 -12.24 -6.66
CA GLU A 110 -22.41 -10.94 -7.30
C GLU A 110 -23.54 -9.92 -7.09
N LYS A 111 -24.80 -10.39 -7.08
CA LYS A 111 -25.98 -9.57 -6.76
C LYS A 111 -25.92 -8.92 -5.37
N GLN A 112 -25.38 -9.62 -4.38
CA GLN A 112 -25.21 -9.08 -3.03
C GLN A 112 -23.99 -8.16 -2.95
N TRP A 113 -22.90 -8.49 -3.66
CA TRP A 113 -21.72 -7.60 -3.76
C TRP A 113 -22.06 -6.23 -4.36
N LYS A 114 -23.06 -6.16 -5.24
CA LYS A 114 -23.56 -4.90 -5.81
C LYS A 114 -23.92 -3.84 -4.75
N LEU A 115 -24.24 -4.24 -3.52
CA LEU A 115 -24.46 -3.31 -2.41
C LEU A 115 -23.19 -2.53 -2.02
N ILE A 116 -22.02 -3.17 -2.10
CA ILE A 116 -20.72 -2.53 -1.86
C ILE A 116 -20.40 -1.56 -3.00
N GLU A 117 -20.67 -1.94 -4.25
CA GLU A 117 -20.48 -1.05 -5.40
C GLU A 117 -21.41 0.19 -5.30
N ASN A 118 -22.69 -0.02 -4.95
CA ASN A 118 -23.62 1.08 -4.73
C ASN A 118 -23.17 2.01 -3.57
N LEU A 119 -22.59 1.44 -2.50
CA LEU A 119 -22.03 2.24 -1.41
C LEU A 119 -20.86 3.09 -1.90
N TRP A 120 -19.97 2.53 -2.72
CA TRP A 120 -18.90 3.30 -3.36
C TRP A 120 -19.45 4.46 -4.18
N ASP A 121 -20.41 4.20 -5.06
CA ASP A 121 -21.01 5.21 -5.93
C ASP A 121 -21.65 6.35 -5.11
N ASN A 122 -22.29 6.02 -3.99
CA ASN A 122 -22.85 7.00 -3.07
C ASN A 122 -21.75 7.85 -2.41
N LEU A 123 -20.67 7.22 -1.93
CA LEU A 123 -19.54 7.93 -1.32
C LEU A 123 -18.84 8.84 -2.35
N ASP A 124 -18.73 8.39 -3.59
CA ASP A 124 -18.11 9.14 -4.68
C ASP A 124 -18.97 10.32 -5.18
N GLY A 125 -20.30 10.16 -5.15
CA GLY A 125 -21.26 11.15 -5.60
C GLY A 125 -21.59 12.28 -4.61
N GLN A 126 -21.26 12.12 -3.32
CA GLN A 126 -21.69 13.07 -2.28
C GLN A 126 -21.05 14.47 -2.36
N ASP A 127 -19.85 14.61 -2.93
CA ASP A 127 -19.08 15.86 -2.90
C ASP A 127 -19.12 16.67 -4.22
N GLY A 128 -19.87 16.23 -5.24
CA GLY A 128 -19.92 16.87 -6.57
C GLY A 128 -18.62 16.78 -7.39
N THR A 129 -17.49 16.47 -6.73
CA THR A 129 -16.21 16.07 -7.31
C THR A 129 -15.76 14.78 -6.65
N SER A 130 -15.75 13.70 -7.44
CA SER A 130 -15.18 12.40 -7.05
C SER A 130 -13.75 12.58 -6.53
N LYS A 131 -13.51 12.22 -5.26
CA LYS A 131 -12.16 12.27 -4.66
C LYS A 131 -11.34 11.04 -5.02
N CYS A 132 -11.98 9.88 -5.04
CA CYS A 132 -11.38 8.63 -5.45
C CYS A 132 -12.25 7.95 -6.50
N ARG A 133 -12.10 8.35 -7.77
CA ARG A 133 -12.84 7.73 -8.87
C ARG A 133 -12.55 6.23 -8.91
N ARG A 134 -13.61 5.42 -9.07
CA ARG A 134 -13.47 3.99 -9.30
C ARG A 134 -12.71 3.77 -10.60
N GLN A 135 -11.66 2.94 -10.57
CA GLN A 135 -10.90 2.58 -11.76
C GLN A 135 -11.18 1.14 -12.12
N GLU A 136 -11.92 0.92 -13.22
CA GLU A 136 -12.03 -0.41 -13.80
C GLU A 136 -10.84 -0.67 -14.72
N ASP A 137 -10.12 -1.76 -14.42
CA ASP A 137 -9.07 -2.29 -15.27
C ASP A 137 -9.26 -3.80 -15.43
N SER A 138 -8.71 -4.35 -16.52
CA SER A 138 -8.84 -5.76 -16.88
C SER A 138 -7.70 -6.64 -16.35
N TYR A 139 -6.86 -6.13 -15.43
CA TYR A 139 -5.76 -6.92 -14.89
C TYR A 139 -6.28 -8.04 -13.98
N ASN A 140 -5.64 -9.20 -14.05
CA ASN A 140 -6.01 -10.33 -13.19
C ASN A 140 -5.69 -10.02 -11.71
N ILE A 141 -6.30 -10.77 -10.79
CA ILE A 141 -6.15 -10.55 -9.35
C ILE A 141 -4.70 -10.72 -8.86
N SER A 142 -3.94 -11.65 -9.45
CA SER A 142 -2.53 -11.87 -9.08
C SER A 142 -1.68 -10.64 -9.36
N ASP A 143 -1.86 -10.04 -10.54
CA ASP A 143 -1.15 -8.83 -10.94
C ASP A 143 -1.57 -7.63 -10.10
N LYS A 144 -2.86 -7.50 -9.77
CA LYS A 144 -3.36 -6.46 -8.84
C LYS A 144 -2.76 -6.59 -7.44
N LYS A 145 -2.68 -7.81 -6.89
CA LYS A 145 -2.05 -8.05 -5.58
C LYS A 145 -0.57 -7.66 -5.59
N LYS A 146 0.18 -8.05 -6.63
CA LYS A 146 1.59 -7.65 -6.79
C LYS A 146 1.75 -6.14 -6.94
N HIS A 147 0.90 -5.49 -7.75
CA HIS A 147 0.91 -4.03 -7.89
C HIS A 147 0.62 -3.33 -6.55
N MET A 148 -0.34 -3.85 -5.77
CA MET A 148 -0.71 -3.30 -4.47
C MET A 148 0.45 -3.36 -3.46
N GLU A 149 1.21 -4.45 -3.42
CA GLU A 149 2.41 -4.56 -2.59
C GLU A 149 3.50 -3.57 -3.01
N LEU A 150 3.74 -3.43 -4.33
CA LEU A 150 4.68 -2.43 -4.83
C LEU A 150 4.22 -1.01 -4.48
N LEU A 151 2.95 -0.67 -4.71
CA LEU A 151 2.37 0.64 -4.38
C LEU A 151 2.52 0.96 -2.89
N LYS A 152 2.19 0.00 -2.01
CA LYS A 152 2.35 0.11 -0.56
C LYS A 152 3.79 0.43 -0.19
N TYR A 153 4.74 -0.32 -0.76
CA TYR A 153 6.15 -0.04 -0.59
C TYR A 153 6.53 1.39 -1.03
N CYS A 154 6.11 1.80 -2.23
CA CYS A 154 6.44 3.13 -2.77
C CYS A 154 5.96 4.25 -1.83
N ILE A 155 4.71 4.17 -1.35
CA ILE A 155 4.12 5.20 -0.50
C ILE A 155 4.85 5.27 0.85
N TYR A 156 5.17 4.14 1.46
CA TYR A 156 5.93 4.09 2.71
C TYR A 156 7.36 4.61 2.54
N ARG A 157 8.04 4.18 1.48
CA ARG A 157 9.38 4.68 1.11
C ARG A 157 9.37 6.19 0.95
N ASP A 158 8.41 6.72 0.20
CA ASP A 158 8.31 8.17 -0.07
C ASP A 158 7.95 8.96 1.18
N HIS A 159 7.16 8.39 2.09
CA HIS A 159 6.91 8.96 3.41
C HIS A 159 8.20 9.15 4.22
N ILE A 160 9.04 8.10 4.31
CA ILE A 160 10.31 8.15 5.05
C ILE A 160 11.32 9.05 4.33
N LYS A 161 11.42 8.93 3.00
CA LYS A 161 12.29 9.75 2.13
C LYS A 161 12.01 11.23 2.31
N LYS A 162 10.74 11.66 2.25
CA LYS A 162 10.37 13.08 2.42
C LYS A 162 10.80 13.63 3.77
N ARG A 163 10.69 12.84 4.84
CA ARG A 163 11.21 13.24 6.17
C ARG A 163 12.72 13.41 6.15
N CYS A 164 13.44 12.51 5.46
CA CYS A 164 14.88 12.60 5.26
C CYS A 164 15.30 13.86 4.51
N GLU A 165 14.61 14.21 3.42
CA GLU A 165 14.92 15.39 2.61
C GLU A 165 14.62 16.72 3.31
N ILE A 166 13.57 16.77 4.15
CA ILE A 166 13.18 17.98 4.92
C ILE A 166 14.11 18.20 6.12
N SER A 167 14.82 17.16 6.58
CA SER A 167 15.67 17.29 7.76
C SER A 167 16.81 18.29 7.53
N PRO A 168 17.17 19.13 8.50
CA PRO A 168 18.14 20.19 8.27
C PRO A 168 19.48 19.59 7.88
N LYS A 169 19.92 19.83 6.63
CA LYS A 169 21.26 19.41 6.12
C LYS A 169 22.42 19.88 7.01
N ARG A 170 22.17 20.87 7.87
CA ARG A 170 23.12 21.53 8.76
C ARG A 170 23.32 20.84 10.11
N THR A 171 22.54 19.82 10.48
CA THR A 171 22.82 19.06 11.72
C THR A 171 23.96 18.09 11.48
N SER A 172 24.89 17.99 12.44
CA SER A 172 25.93 16.95 12.46
C SER A 172 25.31 15.56 12.68
N ILE A 173 24.15 15.50 13.33
CA ILE A 173 23.42 14.28 13.66
C ILE A 173 22.50 13.91 12.50
N ILE A 174 22.68 12.69 11.98
CA ILE A 174 21.78 12.08 11.01
C ILE A 174 20.52 11.65 11.75
N PRO A 175 19.34 12.10 11.31
CA PRO A 175 18.11 11.65 11.93
C PRO A 175 17.95 10.14 11.75
N PRO A 176 17.52 9.41 12.80
CA PRO A 176 17.42 7.96 12.71
C PRO A 176 16.50 7.42 11.61
N PHE A 177 15.49 8.19 11.19
CA PHE A 177 14.61 7.80 10.09
C PHE A 177 15.33 7.75 8.73
N CYS A 178 16.41 8.50 8.52
CA CYS A 178 17.23 8.40 7.31
C CYS A 178 17.98 7.07 7.24
N ALA A 179 18.47 6.57 8.38
CA ALA A 179 19.06 5.23 8.45
C ALA A 179 17.98 4.14 8.25
N ALA A 180 16.79 4.34 8.84
CA ALA A 180 15.66 3.44 8.67
C ALA A 180 15.19 3.34 7.21
N LEU A 181 15.36 4.40 6.39
CA LEU A 181 15.10 4.33 4.95
C LEU A 181 15.98 3.27 4.26
N SER A 182 17.30 3.29 4.53
CA SER A 182 18.23 2.32 3.95
C SER A 182 17.91 0.89 4.38
N GLU A 183 17.55 0.70 5.65
CA GLU A 183 17.16 -0.62 6.18
C GLU A 183 15.89 -1.14 5.50
N TYR A 184 14.82 -0.33 5.50
CA TYR A 184 13.56 -0.67 4.87
C TYR A 184 13.69 -0.96 3.38
N THR A 185 14.43 -0.13 2.65
CA THR A 185 14.65 -0.31 1.22
C THR A 185 15.56 -1.50 0.90
N ASN A 186 16.52 -1.84 1.77
CA ASN A 186 17.33 -3.05 1.65
C ASN A 186 16.47 -4.31 1.79
N GLU A 187 15.67 -4.37 2.86
CA GLU A 187 14.78 -5.52 3.12
C GLU A 187 13.84 -5.74 1.94
N LYS A 188 13.16 -4.68 1.50
CA LYS A 188 12.21 -4.77 0.39
C LYS A 188 12.87 -5.05 -0.94
N TYR A 189 14.08 -4.54 -1.18
CA TYR A 189 14.85 -4.90 -2.37
C TYR A 189 15.09 -6.42 -2.46
N GLU A 190 15.54 -7.04 -1.37
CA GLU A 190 15.79 -8.49 -1.36
C GLU A 190 14.49 -9.29 -1.50
N GLU A 191 13.39 -8.85 -0.89
CA GLU A 191 12.07 -9.45 -1.01
C GLU A 191 11.56 -9.42 -2.47
N PHE A 192 11.49 -8.22 -3.08
CA PHE A 192 11.00 -8.09 -4.45
C PHE A 192 11.88 -8.82 -5.46
N LYS A 193 13.21 -8.85 -5.25
CA LYS A 193 14.13 -9.60 -6.12
C LYS A 193 13.95 -11.11 -6.00
N ARG A 194 13.70 -11.62 -4.80
CA ARG A 194 13.44 -13.05 -4.56
C ARG A 194 12.09 -13.49 -5.14
N GLU A 195 11.06 -12.68 -5.00
CA GLU A 195 9.71 -12.98 -5.48
C GLU A 195 9.55 -12.85 -7.00
N ASN A 196 10.44 -12.11 -7.64
CA ASN A 196 10.45 -11.89 -9.08
C ASN A 196 11.81 -12.32 -9.64
N PRO A 197 12.04 -13.62 -9.87
CA PRO A 197 13.31 -14.12 -10.40
C PRO A 197 13.63 -13.56 -11.79
N CYS A 198 12.58 -13.25 -12.56
CA CYS A 198 12.67 -12.52 -13.79
C CYS A 198 11.43 -11.61 -13.98
N LEU A 199 11.57 -10.56 -14.79
CA LEU A 199 10.48 -9.69 -15.21
C LEU A 199 10.03 -10.05 -16.62
N ASP A 200 8.71 -10.03 -16.83
CA ASP A 200 8.10 -10.27 -18.13
C ASP A 200 8.62 -9.26 -19.16
N ASN A 201 8.85 -9.77 -20.38
CA ASN A 201 9.64 -9.11 -21.41
C ASN A 201 8.80 -8.48 -22.52
N SER A 202 7.47 -8.43 -22.36
CA SER A 202 6.59 -8.04 -23.45
C SER A 202 6.82 -6.58 -23.83
N VAL A 203 6.97 -6.36 -25.13
CA VAL A 203 7.31 -5.05 -25.70
C VAL A 203 6.07 -4.15 -25.60
N GLY A 204 6.15 -3.09 -24.80
CA GLY A 204 5.20 -1.97 -24.87
C GLY A 204 4.45 -1.66 -23.57
N ASP A 205 4.33 -2.62 -22.66
CA ASP A 205 3.60 -2.41 -21.41
C ASP A 205 4.57 -2.35 -20.23
N ASN A 206 4.58 -1.20 -19.55
CA ASN A 206 4.91 -1.18 -18.13
C ASN A 206 3.96 -2.16 -17.45
N HIS A 207 4.36 -3.43 -17.32
CA HIS A 207 3.52 -4.47 -16.76
C HIS A 207 2.99 -3.97 -15.41
N TYR A 208 1.67 -3.84 -15.32
CA TYR A 208 0.98 -3.17 -14.22
C TYR A 208 1.52 -3.60 -12.86
N LYS A 209 1.71 -4.89 -12.63
CA LYS A 209 2.31 -5.48 -11.41
C LYS A 209 3.72 -4.98 -11.03
N TYR A 210 4.50 -4.45 -11.97
CA TYR A 210 5.90 -4.04 -11.81
C TYR A 210 6.13 -2.53 -11.94
N TYR A 211 5.05 -1.75 -12.11
CA TYR A 211 5.13 -0.32 -12.37
C TYR A 211 4.06 0.45 -11.61
N VAL A 212 4.51 1.39 -10.78
CA VAL A 212 3.64 2.36 -10.11
C VAL A 212 3.88 3.76 -10.68
N SER A 213 5.15 4.13 -10.88
CA SER A 213 5.55 5.40 -11.48
C SER A 213 6.99 5.34 -12.00
N LYS A 214 7.46 6.41 -12.65
CA LYS A 214 8.87 6.55 -13.07
C LYS A 214 9.86 6.54 -11.90
N GLU A 215 9.40 6.80 -10.68
CA GLU A 215 10.21 6.76 -9.45
C GLU A 215 9.99 5.46 -8.66
N CYS A 216 9.08 4.59 -9.11
CA CYS A 216 8.78 3.33 -8.45
C CYS A 216 8.37 2.26 -9.48
N SER A 217 9.36 1.51 -9.94
CA SER A 217 9.22 0.42 -10.88
C SER A 217 10.33 -0.60 -10.72
N LEU A 218 9.99 -1.90 -10.78
CA LEU A 218 10.99 -2.97 -10.70
C LEU A 218 11.93 -3.02 -11.91
N TYR A 219 11.62 -2.31 -13.01
CA TYR A 219 12.55 -2.13 -14.12
C TYR A 219 13.72 -1.20 -13.76
N ASP A 220 13.56 -0.35 -12.75
CA ASP A 220 14.60 0.56 -12.25
C ASP A 220 14.80 0.32 -10.74
N MET A 221 15.52 -0.77 -10.42
CA MET A 221 15.79 -1.19 -9.04
C MET A 221 16.57 -0.13 -8.23
N PRO A 222 17.63 0.52 -8.77
CA PRO A 222 18.34 1.58 -8.06
C PRO A 222 17.44 2.74 -7.64
N LYS A 223 16.54 3.16 -8.53
CA LYS A 223 15.64 4.27 -8.28
C LYS A 223 14.51 3.91 -7.34
N THR A 224 14.02 2.68 -7.46
CA THR A 224 12.94 2.15 -6.64
C THR A 224 13.40 1.89 -5.20
N PHE A 225 14.62 1.36 -5.02
CA PHE A 225 15.19 0.96 -3.73
C PHE A 225 16.44 1.77 -3.36
N PRO A 226 16.31 3.10 -3.18
CA PRO A 226 17.44 3.99 -2.95
C PRO A 226 18.05 3.76 -1.57
N LYS A 227 19.30 4.21 -1.39
CA LYS A 227 20.01 4.15 -0.10
C LYS A 227 20.32 5.55 0.39
N PHE A 228 20.22 5.78 1.69
CA PHE A 228 20.75 6.99 2.31
C PHE A 228 22.25 6.84 2.58
N ASP A 229 23.05 7.77 2.08
CA ASP A 229 24.48 7.89 2.36
C ASP A 229 24.68 8.82 3.56
N SER A 230 25.20 8.26 4.65
CA SER A 230 25.45 8.99 5.89
C SER A 230 26.59 10.00 5.78
N GLN A 231 27.59 9.74 4.92
CA GLN A 231 28.74 10.62 4.74
C GLN A 231 28.35 11.85 3.92
N LYS A 232 27.64 11.63 2.81
CA LYS A 232 27.16 12.69 1.92
C LYS A 232 25.87 13.35 2.38
N LYS A 233 25.16 12.70 3.32
CA LYS A 233 23.85 13.13 3.85
C LYS A 233 22.81 13.30 2.75
N GLU A 234 22.80 12.37 1.80
CA GLU A 234 21.93 12.42 0.64
C GLU A 234 21.37 11.03 0.31
N ILE A 235 20.29 11.01 -0.45
CA ILE A 235 19.72 9.78 -0.97
C ILE A 235 20.40 9.47 -2.30
N LEU A 236 21.02 8.29 -2.37
CA LEU A 236 21.70 7.79 -3.55
C LEU A 236 20.78 6.88 -4.36
N TYR A 237 20.75 7.15 -5.66
CA TYR A 237 20.05 6.37 -6.69
C TYR A 237 21.02 5.61 -7.59
N ALA A 238 22.25 5.36 -7.13
CA ALA A 238 23.35 4.94 -7.99
C ALA A 238 23.01 3.67 -8.77
N ASN A 239 23.13 3.74 -10.11
CA ASN A 239 22.76 2.71 -11.09
C ASN A 239 23.43 1.33 -10.88
N ASN A 240 24.45 1.25 -10.02
CA ASN A 240 25.21 0.06 -9.67
C ASN A 240 25.01 -0.42 -8.22
N SER A 241 24.18 0.27 -7.42
CA SER A 241 23.98 -0.08 -6.00
C SER A 241 22.98 -1.22 -5.78
N ARG A 242 22.15 -1.49 -6.79
CA ARG A 242 21.10 -2.51 -6.83
C ARG A 242 21.13 -3.18 -8.19
N GLU A 243 21.20 -4.51 -8.19
CA GLU A 243 21.18 -5.27 -9.43
C GLU A 243 19.77 -5.23 -10.03
N ALA A 244 19.69 -5.08 -11.34
CA ALA A 244 18.44 -5.21 -12.07
C ALA A 244 17.93 -6.66 -12.01
N ILE A 245 16.61 -6.82 -11.99
CA ILE A 245 16.00 -8.14 -12.14
C ILE A 245 16.15 -8.57 -13.59
N SER A 246 16.54 -9.83 -13.80
CA SER A 246 16.70 -10.39 -15.13
C SER A 246 15.38 -10.39 -15.91
N LYS A 247 15.46 -10.42 -17.23
CA LYS A 247 14.28 -10.55 -18.07
C LYS A 247 13.95 -12.02 -18.28
N CYS A 248 12.67 -12.38 -18.24
CA CYS A 248 12.26 -13.76 -18.49
C CYS A 248 12.59 -14.14 -19.93
N ALA A 249 13.09 -15.37 -20.12
CA ALA A 249 13.28 -15.91 -21.46
C ALA A 249 11.90 -16.05 -22.11
N ASN A 250 11.72 -15.49 -23.31
CA ASN A 250 10.53 -15.74 -24.11
C ASN A 250 10.49 -17.24 -24.41
N THR A 251 9.50 -17.95 -23.87
CA THR A 251 9.26 -19.37 -24.17
C THR A 251 8.16 -19.46 -25.22
#